data_AF-A0A6J1TJK3-F1
#
_entry.id   AF-A0A6J1TJK3-F1
#
_cell.length_a   1.000
_cell.length_b   1.000
_cell.length_c   1.000
_cell.angle_alpha   90.00
_cell.angle_beta   90.00
_cell.angle_gamma   90.00
#
_symmetry.space_group_name_H-M   'P 1'
#
loop_
_entity.id
_entity.type
_entity.pdbx_description
1 polymer ?
#
loop_
_entity_poly.entity_id
_entity_poly.type
_entity_poly.pdbx_seq_one_letter_code
_entity_poly.pdbx_strand_id
1 'polypeptide(L)'
;MATKRKPIHTYTASSKLNYRPMNQENSKQDTKGTKPVPEQSSIGNVLLMMVLHICRKIVFVDTIKRVAVYCSCLFLVSLIGDVAPIPRSYFSRSDNLLNQCFVKFGWGWTMIVTFPFLILTSYTICCGKRDKVLKHLVRLGVATGSWLFWTKLFDYIEVNFGKCSIKGDFSKQSCLSQGQYWYSFHISGHAFILVYSSLILIEEARAIVGWERIRDLIREEYHTRSNSDDSRTVANTSPLGNLSETEFIVLKSCYERFTPLVRGLFILMTCFSMLWDFMLIFTMLYFHNMVEKLLAGVIAIFIWFVTYRGWYTVPKCIPDLPGEGLFKYKGKDTVNVPLKKRRSVTTSNPGKGQLPRFMGMPLYGLKTQDPDKNENSNNGSNAISDY
;
A
#
# COMPACT_ATOMS: atom_id res chain seq x y z
N MET A 1 -70.74 2.37 -61.83
CA MET A 1 -69.71 3.31 -61.33
C MET A 1 -69.75 3.32 -59.82
N ALA A 2 -68.58 3.29 -59.19
CA ALA A 2 -68.34 2.90 -57.81
C ALA A 2 -68.99 3.81 -56.77
N THR A 3 -69.56 3.23 -55.71
CA THR A 3 -69.49 3.84 -54.37
C THR A 3 -69.67 2.78 -53.27
N LYS A 4 -68.72 2.79 -52.34
CA LYS A 4 -68.45 1.80 -51.30
C LYS A 4 -69.61 1.66 -50.30
N ARG A 5 -69.97 0.40 -50.00
CA ARG A 5 -70.75 0.02 -48.81
C ARG A 5 -69.85 0.13 -47.57
N LYS A 6 -70.32 0.82 -46.52
CA LYS A 6 -69.73 0.77 -45.17
C LYS A 6 -70.28 -0.46 -44.44
N PRO A 7 -69.46 -1.25 -43.75
CA PRO A 7 -69.95 -2.11 -42.68
C PRO A 7 -69.64 -1.52 -41.29
N ILE A 8 -70.63 -1.75 -40.44
CA ILE A 8 -70.74 -1.44 -39.01
C ILE A 8 -69.86 -2.42 -38.23
N HIS A 9 -69.01 -1.92 -37.32
CA HIS A 9 -68.85 -2.43 -35.95
C HIS A 9 -67.87 -1.55 -35.17
N THR A 10 -68.41 -0.77 -34.24
CA THR A 10 -67.67 -0.08 -33.18
C THR A 10 -67.82 -0.94 -31.93
N TYR A 11 -66.75 -1.61 -31.50
CA TYR A 11 -66.63 -2.11 -30.13
C TYR A 11 -65.44 -1.41 -29.48
N THR A 12 -65.77 -0.46 -28.63
CA THR A 12 -64.90 0.16 -27.64
C THR A 12 -64.57 -0.85 -26.55
N ALA A 13 -63.35 -1.39 -26.56
CA ALA A 13 -62.76 -2.05 -25.40
C ALA A 13 -61.52 -1.25 -24.97
N SER A 14 -61.69 -0.52 -23.87
CA SER A 14 -60.65 0.23 -23.18
C SER A 14 -59.58 -0.72 -22.65
N SER A 15 -58.40 -0.75 -23.27
CA SER A 15 -57.18 -1.19 -22.58
C SER A 15 -56.45 0.04 -22.06
N LYS A 16 -56.69 0.39 -20.80
CA LYS A 16 -55.83 1.32 -20.05
C LYS A 16 -54.49 0.64 -19.75
N LEU A 17 -53.62 0.57 -20.75
CA LEU A 17 -52.21 0.39 -20.48
C LEU A 17 -51.64 1.76 -20.13
N ASN A 18 -51.46 2.01 -18.82
CA ASN A 18 -50.77 3.18 -18.30
C ASN A 18 -49.30 3.12 -18.73
N TYR A 19 -48.98 3.63 -19.92
CA TYR A 19 -47.61 3.94 -20.29
C TYR A 19 -47.23 5.26 -19.62
N ARG A 20 -46.39 5.19 -18.59
CA ARG A 20 -45.75 6.37 -18.00
C ARG A 20 -44.60 6.79 -18.94
N PRO A 21 -44.51 8.06 -19.37
CA PRO A 21 -43.41 8.50 -20.21
C PRO A 21 -42.10 8.40 -19.42
N MET A 22 -41.11 7.84 -20.10
CA MET A 22 -39.75 7.62 -19.62
C MET A 22 -38.99 8.94 -19.63
N ASN A 23 -39.15 9.76 -18.60
CA ASN A 23 -38.13 10.75 -18.23
C ASN A 23 -37.17 10.07 -17.27
N GLN A 24 -36.21 9.35 -17.84
CA GLN A 24 -35.13 8.70 -17.10
C GLN A 24 -33.91 9.63 -17.09
N GLU A 25 -33.92 10.60 -16.18
CA GLU A 25 -32.65 11.06 -15.60
C GLU A 25 -32.14 9.96 -14.68
N ASN A 26 -30.85 9.65 -14.83
CA ASN A 26 -30.09 8.62 -14.13
C ASN A 26 -30.45 8.44 -12.65
N SER A 27 -31.22 7.39 -12.34
CA SER A 27 -31.18 6.76 -11.02
C SER A 27 -31.22 5.25 -11.22
N LYS A 28 -30.06 4.61 -11.06
CA LYS A 28 -29.96 3.16 -10.96
C LYS A 28 -30.80 2.75 -9.76
N GLN A 29 -31.79 1.92 -9.99
CA GLN A 29 -32.63 1.34 -8.97
C GLN A 29 -31.76 0.40 -8.12
N ASP A 30 -31.41 0.82 -6.91
CA ASP A 30 -30.59 0.05 -5.98
C ASP A 30 -31.28 -1.27 -5.63
N THR A 31 -30.66 -2.38 -6.04
CA THR A 31 -31.06 -3.72 -5.62
C THR A 31 -30.63 -3.91 -4.17
N LYS A 32 -31.58 -3.76 -3.24
CA LYS A 32 -31.37 -4.04 -1.81
C LYS A 32 -30.97 -5.51 -1.64
N GLY A 33 -29.74 -5.79 -1.19
CA GLY A 33 -29.38 -7.11 -0.63
C GLY A 33 -27.98 -7.67 -0.91
N THR A 34 -27.22 -7.14 -1.87
CA THR A 34 -25.84 -7.60 -2.13
C THR A 34 -24.81 -6.52 -1.86
N LYS A 35 -23.65 -6.89 -1.31
CA LYS A 35 -22.51 -5.97 -1.19
C LYS A 35 -22.21 -5.34 -2.56
N PRO A 36 -21.94 -4.04 -2.61
CA PRO A 36 -21.65 -3.34 -3.87
C PRO A 36 -20.41 -3.93 -4.53
N VAL A 37 -20.48 -4.13 -5.84
CA VAL A 37 -19.31 -4.51 -6.63
C VAL A 37 -18.43 -3.29 -6.89
N PRO A 38 -17.11 -3.45 -7.00
CA PRO A 38 -16.22 -2.37 -7.42
C PRO A 38 -16.58 -1.90 -8.84
N GLU A 39 -16.39 -0.59 -9.08
CA GLU A 39 -16.61 0.02 -10.39
C GLU A 39 -15.66 -0.56 -11.44
N GLN A 40 -16.10 -0.55 -12.71
CA GLN A 40 -15.30 -1.02 -13.84
C GLN A 40 -14.00 -0.21 -13.93
N SER A 41 -12.86 -0.91 -13.95
CA SER A 41 -11.55 -0.26 -14.01
C SER A 41 -11.20 0.13 -15.44
N SER A 42 -10.88 1.40 -15.66
CA SER A 42 -10.32 1.89 -16.93
C SER A 42 -8.97 1.23 -17.25
N ILE A 43 -8.65 1.05 -18.54
CA ILE A 43 -7.37 0.50 -19.03
C ILE A 43 -6.18 1.27 -18.43
N GLY A 44 -6.27 2.59 -18.34
CA GLY A 44 -5.22 3.42 -17.72
C GLY A 44 -5.03 3.12 -16.24
N ASN A 45 -6.11 2.85 -15.51
CA ASN A 45 -6.03 2.44 -14.11
C ASN A 45 -5.37 1.06 -13.96
N VAL A 46 -5.63 0.13 -14.88
CA VAL A 46 -4.98 -1.19 -14.88
C VAL A 46 -3.47 -1.05 -15.09
N LEU A 47 -3.05 -0.28 -16.10
CA LEU A 47 -1.62 -0.03 -16.37
C LEU A 47 -0.94 0.66 -15.18
N LEU A 48 -1.58 1.67 -14.58
CA LEU A 48 -1.07 2.34 -13.38
C LEU A 48 -0.86 1.34 -12.22
N MET A 49 -1.81 0.44 -12.00
CA MET A 49 -1.70 -0.58 -10.95
C MET A 49 -0.59 -1.59 -11.24
N MET A 50 -0.32 -1.92 -12.51
CA MET A 50 0.85 -2.72 -12.90
C MET A 50 2.16 -2.01 -12.57
N VAL A 51 2.28 -0.72 -12.91
CA VAL A 51 3.46 0.08 -12.57
C VAL A 51 3.65 0.16 -11.05
N LEU A 52 2.58 0.45 -10.30
CA LEU A 52 2.63 0.48 -8.83
C LEU A 52 3.01 -0.86 -8.21
N HIS A 53 2.63 -1.99 -8.84
CA HIS A 53 3.05 -3.32 -8.41
C HIS A 53 4.56 -3.51 -8.58
N ILE A 54 5.13 -3.09 -9.71
CA ILE A 54 6.57 -3.12 -9.96
C ILE A 54 7.30 -2.22 -8.95
N CYS A 55 6.84 -0.98 -8.78
CA CYS A 55 7.40 -0.04 -7.81
C CYS A 55 7.39 -0.61 -6.39
N ARG A 56 6.28 -1.23 -5.97
CA ARG A 56 6.16 -1.91 -4.67
C ARG A 56 7.18 -3.03 -4.53
N LYS A 57 7.40 -3.82 -5.58
CA LYS A 57 8.39 -4.91 -5.57
C LYS A 57 9.83 -4.41 -5.44
N ILE A 58 10.15 -3.27 -6.04
CA ILE A 58 11.47 -2.63 -5.96
C ILE A 58 11.68 -2.03 -4.56
N VAL A 59 10.73 -1.25 -4.05
CA VAL A 59 10.89 -0.51 -2.79
C VAL A 59 10.80 -1.42 -1.56
N PHE A 60 9.84 -2.35 -1.53
CA PHE A 60 9.54 -3.16 -0.33
C PHE A 60 10.20 -4.52 -0.29
N VAL A 61 11.43 -4.62 -0.78
CA VAL A 61 12.31 -5.72 -0.34
C VAL A 61 12.45 -5.61 1.18
N ASP A 62 12.42 -6.74 1.91
CA ASP A 62 12.55 -6.73 3.36
C ASP A 62 13.75 -5.87 3.77
N THR A 63 13.53 -4.85 4.58
CA THR A 63 14.60 -3.88 4.90
C THR A 63 15.80 -4.55 5.55
N ILE A 64 15.60 -5.64 6.29
CA ILE A 64 16.71 -6.43 6.85
C ILE A 64 17.57 -7.05 5.73
N LYS A 65 16.95 -7.62 4.69
CA LYS A 65 17.67 -8.16 3.54
C LYS A 65 18.40 -7.04 2.79
N ARG A 66 17.76 -5.89 2.62
CA ARG A 66 18.36 -4.73 1.96
C ARG A 66 19.55 -4.16 2.75
N VAL A 67 19.43 -4.07 4.07
CA VAL A 67 20.53 -3.68 4.97
C VAL A 67 21.69 -4.67 4.86
N ALA A 68 21.41 -5.98 4.83
CA ALA A 68 22.45 -6.98 4.62
C ALA A 68 23.15 -6.80 3.26
N VAL A 69 22.38 -6.56 2.18
CA VAL A 69 22.93 -6.24 0.86
C VAL A 69 23.78 -4.98 0.90
N TYR A 70 23.34 -3.91 1.57
CA TYR A 70 24.13 -2.69 1.72
C TYR A 70 25.44 -2.93 2.47
N CYS A 71 25.43 -3.67 3.59
CA CYS A 71 26.64 -4.03 4.30
C CYS A 71 27.61 -4.85 3.42
N SER A 72 27.09 -5.88 2.73
CA SER A 72 27.89 -6.71 1.84
C SER A 72 28.46 -5.93 0.67
N CYS A 73 27.66 -5.08 0.01
CA CYS A 73 28.12 -4.23 -1.08
C CYS A 73 29.12 -3.17 -0.59
N LEU A 74 28.88 -2.52 0.56
CA LEU A 74 29.82 -1.56 1.14
C LEU A 74 31.17 -2.19 1.42
N PHE A 75 31.21 -3.44 1.87
CA PHE A 75 32.46 -4.14 2.10
C PHE A 75 33.11 -4.59 0.78
N LEU A 76 32.40 -5.37 -0.04
CA LEU A 76 32.97 -6.01 -1.23
C LEU A 76 33.31 -5.01 -2.34
N VAL A 77 32.40 -4.07 -2.64
CA VAL A 77 32.61 -3.09 -3.72
C VAL A 77 33.70 -2.11 -3.34
N SER A 78 33.77 -1.70 -2.07
CA SER A 78 34.84 -0.82 -1.60
C SER A 78 36.20 -1.53 -1.58
N LEU A 79 36.25 -2.82 -1.23
CA LEU A 79 37.48 -3.61 -1.32
C LEU A 79 37.97 -3.72 -2.76
N ILE A 80 37.06 -3.97 -3.71
CA ILE A 80 37.39 -3.99 -5.14
C ILE A 80 37.91 -2.63 -5.60
N GLY A 81 37.28 -1.53 -5.18
CA GLY A 81 37.72 -0.17 -5.51
C GLY A 81 39.12 0.16 -4.99
N ASP A 82 39.46 -0.32 -3.78
CA ASP A 82 40.77 -0.09 -3.17
C ASP A 82 41.87 -0.97 -3.79
N VAL A 83 41.55 -2.21 -4.20
CA VAL A 83 42.51 -3.17 -4.79
C VAL A 83 42.69 -2.98 -6.30
N ALA A 84 41.62 -2.67 -7.02
CA ALA A 84 41.59 -2.54 -8.47
C ALA A 84 40.99 -1.18 -8.85
N PRO A 85 41.80 -0.09 -8.86
CA PRO A 85 41.31 1.24 -9.19
C PRO A 85 40.77 1.26 -10.62
N ILE A 86 39.47 1.48 -10.75
CA ILE A 86 38.78 1.52 -12.04
C ILE A 86 39.29 2.73 -12.84
N PRO A 87 39.53 2.58 -14.16
CA PRO A 87 39.98 3.69 -15.00
C PRO A 87 39.04 4.89 -14.91
N ARG A 88 39.62 6.09 -14.93
CA ARG A 88 38.90 7.35 -14.76
C ARG A 88 37.79 7.49 -15.81
N SER A 89 36.55 7.54 -15.35
CA SER A 89 35.35 7.77 -16.17
C SER A 89 34.68 9.10 -15.79
N TYR A 90 33.62 9.50 -16.50
CA TYR A 90 32.81 10.68 -16.17
C TYR A 90 32.37 10.70 -14.70
N PHE A 91 31.99 9.53 -14.16
CA PHE A 91 31.56 9.37 -12.77
C PHE A 91 32.71 9.43 -11.73
N SER A 92 33.97 9.32 -12.17
CA SER A 92 35.14 9.46 -11.30
C SER A 92 35.40 10.91 -10.92
N ARG A 93 34.89 11.88 -11.68
CA ARG A 93 35.12 13.29 -11.38
C ARG A 93 34.16 13.79 -10.32
N SER A 94 34.68 14.42 -9.28
CA SER A 94 33.91 14.98 -8.17
C SER A 94 33.02 16.16 -8.57
N ASP A 95 33.26 16.74 -9.75
CA ASP A 95 32.52 17.87 -10.31
C ASP A 95 31.32 17.47 -11.18
N ASN A 96 31.06 16.16 -11.33
CA ASN A 96 29.93 15.71 -12.12
C ASN A 96 28.60 16.21 -11.53
N LEU A 97 27.60 16.45 -12.40
CA LEU A 97 26.31 17.03 -11.99
C LEU A 97 25.60 16.21 -10.92
N LEU A 98 25.73 14.88 -10.96
CA LEU A 98 25.12 13.98 -9.98
C LEU A 98 25.79 14.15 -8.60
N ASN A 99 27.10 14.31 -8.54
CA ASN A 99 27.79 14.50 -7.28
C ASN A 99 27.54 15.91 -6.71
N GLN A 100 27.61 16.94 -7.55
CA GLN A 100 27.41 18.32 -7.12
C GLN A 100 25.95 18.66 -6.77
N CYS A 101 24.99 18.28 -7.60
CA CYS A 101 23.59 18.63 -7.36
C CYS A 101 22.88 17.60 -6.48
N PHE A 102 23.13 16.31 -6.69
CA PHE A 102 22.33 15.27 -6.06
C PHE A 102 22.93 14.77 -4.74
N VAL A 103 24.25 14.51 -4.67
CA VAL A 103 24.86 14.06 -3.40
C VAL A 103 25.01 15.22 -2.40
N LYS A 104 25.44 16.42 -2.85
CA LYS A 104 25.62 17.58 -1.96
C LYS A 104 24.32 18.08 -1.34
N PHE A 105 23.22 18.06 -2.10
CA PHE A 105 21.88 18.42 -1.61
C PHE A 105 21.02 17.18 -1.32
N GLY A 106 21.63 16.02 -1.08
CA GLY A 106 20.93 14.73 -1.01
C GLY A 106 19.79 14.69 -0.01
N TRP A 107 19.97 15.30 1.16
CA TRP A 107 18.91 15.40 2.17
C TRP A 107 17.73 16.26 1.68
N GLY A 108 18.02 17.40 1.03
CA GLY A 108 16.98 18.28 0.49
C GLY A 108 16.10 17.58 -0.55
N TRP A 109 16.72 16.77 -1.42
CA TRP A 109 16.01 15.93 -2.39
C TRP A 109 15.18 14.81 -1.73
N THR A 110 15.66 14.27 -0.63
CA THR A 110 14.88 13.29 0.13
C THR A 110 13.66 13.95 0.78
N MET A 111 13.84 15.14 1.36
CA MET A 111 12.78 15.93 1.97
C MET A 111 11.71 16.37 0.97
N ILE A 112 12.09 16.89 -0.22
CA ILE A 112 11.12 17.39 -1.20
C ILE A 112 10.17 16.30 -1.70
N VAL A 113 10.59 15.03 -1.69
CA VAL A 113 9.75 13.89 -2.10
C VAL A 113 9.02 13.28 -0.91
N THR A 114 9.70 13.06 0.21
CA THR A 114 9.13 12.39 1.40
C THR A 114 8.12 13.26 2.14
N PHE A 115 8.37 14.56 2.27
CA PHE A 115 7.50 15.50 3.01
C PHE A 115 6.07 15.58 2.43
N PRO A 116 5.86 15.85 1.12
CA PRO A 116 4.51 15.88 0.57
C PRO A 116 3.82 14.51 0.64
N PHE A 117 4.58 13.42 0.43
CA PHE A 117 4.03 12.07 0.57
C PHE A 117 3.54 11.80 2.00
N LEU A 118 4.34 12.16 3.01
CA LEU A 118 4.00 12.00 4.42
C LEU A 118 2.78 12.84 4.79
N ILE A 119 2.71 14.11 4.38
CA ILE A 119 1.55 14.97 4.67
C ILE A 119 0.27 14.39 4.08
N LEU A 120 0.28 14.01 2.80
CA LEU A 120 -0.92 13.49 2.14
C LEU A 120 -1.37 12.16 2.75
N THR A 121 -0.42 11.26 3.03
CA THR A 121 -0.74 9.97 3.65
C THR A 121 -1.20 10.11 5.09
N SER A 122 -0.51 10.89 5.92
CA SER A 122 -0.92 11.11 7.31
C SER A 122 -2.26 11.85 7.43
N TYR A 123 -2.52 12.85 6.59
CA TYR A 123 -3.77 13.61 6.64
C TYR A 123 -5.00 12.76 6.30
N THR A 124 -4.88 11.85 5.32
CA THR A 124 -5.96 10.89 4.99
C THR A 124 -6.19 9.88 6.12
N ILE A 125 -5.14 9.20 6.60
CA ILE A 125 -5.27 8.13 7.61
C ILE A 125 -5.70 8.70 8.98
N CYS A 126 -5.39 9.97 9.26
CA CYS A 126 -5.82 10.68 10.46
C CYS A 126 -7.14 11.44 10.32
N CYS A 127 -7.86 11.30 9.19
CA CYS A 127 -9.15 11.95 8.94
C CYS A 127 -9.14 13.47 9.17
N GLY A 128 -8.03 14.14 8.80
CA GLY A 128 -7.87 15.60 8.92
C GLY A 128 -7.47 16.11 10.32
N LYS A 129 -7.28 15.24 11.32
CA LYS A 129 -6.83 15.65 12.66
C LYS A 129 -5.38 16.09 12.67
N ARG A 130 -5.14 17.41 12.79
CA ARG A 130 -3.81 18.04 12.76
C ARG A 130 -2.87 17.52 13.85
N ASP A 131 -3.36 17.25 15.05
CA ASP A 131 -2.54 16.78 16.16
C ASP A 131 -1.87 15.43 15.87
N LYS A 132 -2.59 14.54 15.18
CA LYS A 132 -2.07 13.23 14.77
C LYS A 132 -1.12 13.35 13.58
N VAL A 133 -1.44 14.24 12.63
CA VAL A 133 -0.54 14.54 11.50
C VAL A 133 0.80 15.09 12.01
N LEU A 134 0.79 15.95 13.02
CA LEU A 134 2.00 16.51 13.61
C LEU A 134 2.90 15.42 14.22
N LYS A 135 2.33 14.38 14.85
CA LYS A 135 3.11 13.23 15.36
C LYS A 135 3.87 12.51 14.26
N HIS A 136 3.29 12.38 13.06
CA HIS A 136 4.01 11.82 11.93
C HIS A 136 5.09 12.77 11.39
N LEU A 137 4.86 14.09 11.43
CA LEU A 137 5.87 15.08 11.02
C LEU A 137 7.08 15.13 11.95
N VAL A 138 6.89 14.85 13.26
CA VAL A 138 8.00 14.74 14.22
C VAL A 138 9.02 13.69 13.76
N ARG A 139 8.60 12.60 13.12
CA ARG A 139 9.49 11.57 12.58
C ARG A 139 10.49 12.13 11.56
N LEU A 140 10.00 13.00 10.67
CA LEU A 140 10.85 13.66 9.68
C LEU A 140 11.75 14.73 10.30
N GLY A 141 11.25 15.39 11.36
CA GLY A 141 12.05 16.28 12.20
C GLY A 141 13.20 15.57 12.89
N VAL A 142 12.93 14.41 13.52
CA VAL A 142 13.96 13.54 14.13
C VAL A 142 14.96 13.09 13.07
N ALA A 143 14.50 12.65 11.90
CA ALA A 143 15.37 12.22 10.83
C ALA A 143 16.32 13.35 10.34
N THR A 144 15.80 14.58 10.23
CA THR A 144 16.59 15.76 9.87
C THR A 144 17.58 16.13 10.98
N GLY A 145 17.13 16.10 12.24
CA GLY A 145 17.99 16.37 13.39
C GLY A 145 19.13 15.37 13.53
N SER A 146 18.86 14.08 13.32
CA SER A 146 19.89 13.04 13.29
C SER A 146 20.90 13.26 12.17
N TRP A 147 20.46 13.58 10.95
CA TRP A 147 21.38 13.89 9.85
C TRP A 147 22.30 15.08 10.18
N LEU A 148 21.74 16.18 10.70
CA LEU A 148 22.51 17.36 11.09
C LEU A 148 23.51 17.05 12.20
N PHE A 149 23.09 16.31 13.23
CA PHE A 149 23.94 15.90 14.33
C PHE A 149 25.14 15.08 13.84
N TRP A 150 24.89 14.02 13.05
CA TRP A 150 25.94 13.11 12.62
C TRP A 150 26.90 13.75 11.61
N THR A 151 26.41 14.57 10.69
CA THR A 151 27.29 15.31 9.76
C THR A 151 28.20 16.29 10.50
N LYS A 152 27.67 17.01 11.50
CA LYS A 152 28.50 17.88 12.35
C LYS A 152 29.46 17.12 13.24
N LEU A 153 29.07 15.93 13.71
CA LEU A 153 29.95 15.06 14.45
C LEU A 153 31.11 14.54 13.59
N PHE A 154 30.87 14.21 12.32
CA PHE A 154 31.93 13.81 11.39
C PHE A 154 32.94 14.94 11.16
N ASP A 155 32.46 16.17 10.92
CA ASP A 155 33.30 17.36 10.81
C ASP A 155 34.13 17.58 12.09
N TYR A 156 33.49 17.44 13.27
CA TYR A 156 34.15 17.59 14.56
C TYR A 156 35.25 16.55 14.79
N ILE A 157 34.99 15.28 14.43
CA ILE A 157 35.98 14.21 14.54
C ILE A 157 37.18 14.49 13.63
N GLU A 158 36.94 14.92 12.39
CA GLU A 158 38.01 15.21 11.43
C GLU A 158 38.94 16.34 11.89
N VAL A 159 38.37 17.38 12.49
CA VAL A 159 39.12 18.55 12.98
C VAL A 159 39.92 18.22 14.24
N ASN A 160 39.38 17.43 15.15
CA ASN A 160 40.02 17.21 16.46
C ASN A 160 40.94 16.00 16.52
N PHE A 161 40.64 14.93 15.78
CA PHE A 161 41.48 13.72 15.76
C PHE A 161 42.52 13.73 14.63
N GLY A 162 42.51 14.78 13.79
CA GLY A 162 43.53 14.97 12.77
C GLY A 162 44.86 15.45 13.33
N LYS A 163 45.93 15.18 12.59
CA LYS A 163 47.29 15.63 12.88
C LYS A 163 47.91 16.25 11.65
N CYS A 164 48.68 17.31 11.87
CA CYS A 164 49.48 17.92 10.81
C CYS A 164 50.67 17.01 10.47
N SER A 165 51.11 17.04 9.20
CA SER A 165 52.30 16.32 8.75
C SER A 165 53.57 16.72 9.53
N ILE A 166 53.63 17.96 10.00
CA ILE A 166 54.72 18.46 10.86
C ILE A 166 54.40 18.25 12.34
N LYS A 167 55.43 17.97 13.14
CA LYS A 167 55.30 17.84 14.59
C LYS A 167 55.02 19.21 15.21
N GLY A 168 53.85 19.35 15.84
CA GLY A 168 53.46 20.53 16.60
C GLY A 168 51.94 20.59 16.76
N ASP A 169 51.48 21.39 17.73
CA ASP A 169 50.06 21.62 17.97
C ASP A 169 49.54 22.67 16.97
N PHE A 170 49.12 22.19 15.80
CA PHE A 170 48.54 23.03 14.76
C PHE A 170 47.04 22.76 14.63
N SER A 171 46.25 23.83 14.49
CA SER A 171 44.87 23.71 14.03
C SER A 171 44.85 23.26 12.55
N LYS A 172 43.78 22.59 12.12
CA LYS A 172 43.59 22.19 10.71
C LYS A 172 43.85 23.34 9.74
N GLN A 173 43.28 24.51 10.02
CA GLN A 173 43.40 25.68 9.16
C GLN A 173 44.83 26.27 9.15
N SER A 174 45.50 26.30 10.30
CA SER A 174 46.90 26.72 10.38
C SER A 174 47.84 25.77 9.64
N CYS A 175 47.65 24.45 9.77
CA CYS A 175 48.44 23.44 9.06
C CYS A 175 48.29 23.55 7.53
N LEU A 176 47.05 23.65 7.05
CA LEU A 176 46.76 23.80 5.61
C LEU A 176 47.27 25.13 5.05
N SER A 177 47.23 26.22 5.84
CA SER A 177 47.78 27.52 5.42
C SER A 177 49.30 27.49 5.21
N GLN A 178 50.01 26.56 5.85
CA GLN A 178 51.45 26.34 5.67
C GLN A 178 51.76 25.37 4.52
N GLY A 179 50.75 24.99 3.72
CA GLY A 179 50.89 24.06 2.60
C GLY A 179 51.15 22.61 3.02
N GLN A 180 50.92 22.27 4.29
CA GLN A 180 51.13 20.93 4.83
C GLN A 180 49.86 20.08 4.73
N TYR A 181 50.06 18.75 4.68
CA TYR A 181 48.95 17.80 4.68
C TYR A 181 48.41 17.54 6.09
N TRP A 182 47.08 17.43 6.18
CA TRP A 182 46.36 17.10 7.41
C TRP A 182 45.90 15.64 7.37
N TYR A 183 46.56 14.79 8.14
CA TYR A 183 46.17 13.38 8.28
C TYR A 183 45.04 13.28 9.28
N SER A 184 43.84 12.96 8.83
CA SER A 184 42.68 12.83 9.69
C SER A 184 41.85 11.61 9.33
N PHE A 185 41.10 11.13 10.33
CA PHE A 185 40.10 10.09 10.11
C PHE A 185 38.82 10.74 9.57
N HIS A 186 38.62 10.67 8.25
CA HIS A 186 37.49 11.31 7.57
C HIS A 186 36.38 10.30 7.28
N ILE A 187 35.28 10.34 8.02
CA ILE A 187 34.11 9.49 7.76
C ILE A 187 33.40 9.97 6.49
N SER A 188 33.05 9.06 5.57
CA SER A 188 32.43 9.47 4.30
C SER A 188 30.98 9.97 4.51
N GLY A 189 30.82 11.29 4.59
CA GLY A 189 29.50 11.93 4.67
C GLY A 189 28.61 11.65 3.46
N HIS A 190 29.20 11.44 2.28
CA HIS A 190 28.49 11.06 1.05
C HIS A 190 27.92 9.64 1.12
N ALA A 191 28.71 8.66 1.57
CA ALA A 191 28.20 7.30 1.78
C ALA A 191 27.11 7.28 2.86
N PHE A 192 27.31 8.05 3.95
CA PHE A 192 26.33 8.20 5.03
C PHE A 192 24.99 8.70 4.51
N ILE A 193 24.96 9.84 3.80
CA ILE A 193 23.70 10.44 3.35
C ILE A 193 22.95 9.55 2.36
N LEU A 194 23.66 8.81 1.50
CA LEU A 194 23.05 7.92 0.51
C LEU A 194 22.36 6.72 1.19
N VAL A 195 23.06 6.04 2.10
CA VAL A 195 22.49 4.92 2.86
C VAL A 195 21.36 5.39 3.75
N TYR A 196 21.58 6.47 4.50
CA TYR A 196 20.61 7.03 5.43
C TYR A 196 19.33 7.46 4.71
N SER A 197 19.43 8.25 3.65
CA SER A 197 18.28 8.73 2.87
C SER A 197 17.49 7.58 2.25
N SER A 198 18.16 6.56 1.73
CA SER A 198 17.50 5.39 1.17
C SER A 198 16.66 4.65 2.23
N LEU A 199 17.24 4.40 3.42
CA LEU A 199 16.55 3.71 4.51
C LEU A 199 15.32 4.49 5.01
N ILE A 200 15.47 5.81 5.23
CA ILE A 200 14.35 6.68 5.64
C ILE A 200 13.24 6.67 4.58
N LEU A 201 13.60 6.86 3.31
CA LEU A 201 12.64 6.91 2.21
C LEU A 201 11.79 5.64 2.12
N ILE A 202 12.40 4.46 2.29
CA ILE A 202 11.70 3.17 2.23
C ILE A 202 10.75 2.98 3.42
N GLU A 203 11.19 3.36 4.63
CA GLU A 203 10.34 3.24 5.82
C GLU A 203 9.14 4.19 5.75
N GLU A 204 9.33 5.44 5.31
CA GLU A 204 8.23 6.38 5.07
C GLU A 204 7.27 5.86 3.99
N ALA A 205 7.79 5.26 2.91
CA ALA A 205 6.98 4.70 1.84
C ALA A 205 6.02 3.60 2.33
N ARG A 206 6.29 2.93 3.46
CA ARG A 206 5.43 1.86 3.99
C ARG A 206 4.00 2.29 4.30
N ALA A 207 3.70 3.59 4.36
CA ALA A 207 2.34 4.09 4.46
C ALA A 207 1.46 3.65 3.27
N ILE A 208 2.03 3.41 2.08
CA ILE A 208 1.26 2.95 0.90
C ILE A 208 0.83 1.47 0.99
N VAL A 209 1.44 0.68 1.87
CA VAL A 209 1.15 -0.75 1.98
C VAL A 209 -0.28 -0.92 2.49
N GLY A 210 -1.16 -1.49 1.66
CA GLY A 210 -2.59 -1.61 1.96
C GLY A 210 -3.45 -0.40 1.58
N TRP A 211 -2.87 0.65 0.98
CA TRP A 211 -3.60 1.89 0.64
C TRP A 211 -4.83 1.66 -0.24
N GLU A 212 -4.76 0.72 -1.18
CA GLU A 212 -5.86 0.38 -2.09
C GLU A 212 -7.07 -0.21 -1.35
N ARG A 213 -6.83 -0.86 -0.20
CA ARG A 213 -7.88 -1.43 0.65
C ARG A 213 -8.75 -0.37 1.31
N ILE A 214 -8.23 0.85 1.51
CA ILE A 214 -8.99 1.96 2.11
C ILE A 214 -10.24 2.25 1.28
N ARG A 215 -10.16 2.16 -0.06
CA ARG A 215 -11.32 2.32 -0.95
C ARG A 215 -12.41 1.29 -0.68
N ASP A 216 -12.03 0.04 -0.47
CA ASP A 216 -12.98 -1.04 -0.21
C ASP A 216 -13.61 -0.90 1.18
N LEU A 217 -12.82 -0.48 2.18
CA LEU A 217 -13.32 -0.18 3.53
C LEU A 217 -14.33 0.98 3.53
N ILE A 218 -14.05 2.06 2.78
CA ILE A 218 -14.99 3.18 2.63
C ILE A 218 -16.30 2.70 1.98
N ARG A 219 -16.21 1.83 0.96
CA ARG A 219 -17.37 1.26 0.29
C ARG A 219 -18.20 0.40 1.24
N GLU A 220 -17.58 -0.48 2.00
CA GLU A 220 -18.29 -1.34 2.96
C GLU A 220 -18.97 -0.55 4.08
N GLU A 221 -18.29 0.47 4.62
CA GLU A 221 -18.83 1.32 5.68
C GLU A 221 -20.00 2.17 5.18
N TYR A 222 -19.90 2.76 3.99
CA TYR A 222 -20.99 3.54 3.38
C TYR A 222 -22.27 2.71 3.23
N HIS A 223 -22.15 1.45 2.78
CA HIS A 223 -23.29 0.53 2.65
C HIS A 223 -23.88 0.08 3.99
N THR A 224 -23.05 0.01 5.02
CA THR A 224 -23.50 -0.34 6.38
C THR A 224 -24.29 0.83 6.99
N ARG A 225 -23.80 2.06 6.83
CA ARG A 225 -24.46 3.28 7.31
C ARG A 225 -25.78 3.58 6.57
N SER A 226 -25.88 3.25 5.28
CA SER A 226 -27.09 3.50 4.49
C SER A 226 -28.22 2.48 4.71
N ASN A 227 -27.91 1.24 5.13
CA ASN A 227 -28.90 0.17 5.39
C ASN A 227 -29.25 0.03 6.88
N SER A 228 -29.22 1.13 7.63
CA SER A 228 -29.18 1.22 9.09
C SER A 228 -30.47 0.85 9.85
N ASP A 229 -31.02 -0.35 9.61
CA ASP A 229 -31.97 -1.00 10.53
C ASP A 229 -31.26 -1.89 11.58
N ASP A 230 -29.97 -2.24 11.40
CA ASP A 230 -29.21 -3.20 12.26
C ASP A 230 -27.93 -2.59 12.85
N SER A 231 -28.06 -1.39 13.44
CA SER A 231 -26.98 -0.41 13.63
C SER A 231 -26.03 -0.63 14.83
N ARG A 232 -26.22 -1.62 15.70
CA ARG A 232 -25.43 -1.72 16.95
C ARG A 232 -24.51 -2.93 17.08
N THR A 233 -24.70 -3.99 16.31
CA THR A 233 -23.90 -5.22 16.40
C THR A 233 -22.75 -5.28 15.38
N VAL A 234 -22.88 -4.62 14.22
CA VAL A 234 -21.88 -4.65 13.13
C VAL A 234 -20.82 -3.54 13.26
N ALA A 235 -21.15 -2.41 13.89
CA ALA A 235 -20.22 -1.28 14.07
C ALA A 235 -18.92 -1.66 14.80
N ASN A 236 -18.97 -2.65 15.69
CA ASN A 236 -17.80 -3.13 16.43
C ASN A 236 -16.89 -4.08 15.61
N THR A 237 -17.34 -4.54 14.43
CA THR A 237 -16.57 -5.47 13.58
C THR A 237 -15.86 -4.78 12.41
N SER A 238 -16.38 -3.64 11.94
CA SER A 238 -15.76 -2.88 10.85
C SER A 238 -14.64 -1.99 11.37
N PRO A 239 -13.44 -1.98 10.74
CA PRO A 239 -12.32 -1.16 11.19
C PRO A 239 -12.57 0.36 11.11
N LEU A 240 -13.61 0.79 10.38
CA LEU A 240 -14.06 2.19 10.25
C LEU A 240 -15.28 2.52 11.13
N GLY A 241 -15.87 1.54 11.82
CA GLY A 241 -17.12 1.73 12.58
C GLY A 241 -16.97 2.67 13.77
N ASN A 242 -15.75 2.86 14.29
CA ASN A 242 -15.45 3.78 15.39
C ASN A 242 -15.35 5.26 14.95
N LEU A 243 -15.40 5.58 13.65
CA LEU A 243 -15.29 6.95 13.16
C LEU A 243 -16.64 7.67 13.21
N SER A 244 -16.63 8.94 13.59
CA SER A 244 -17.82 9.80 13.50
C SER A 244 -18.24 10.01 12.04
N GLU A 245 -19.48 10.45 11.80
CA GLU A 245 -19.98 10.76 10.46
C GLU A 245 -19.15 11.86 9.78
N THR A 246 -18.75 12.88 10.53
CA THR A 246 -17.92 13.97 10.01
C THR A 246 -16.52 13.49 9.64
N GLU A 247 -15.90 12.65 10.47
CA GLU A 247 -14.58 12.05 10.19
C GLU A 247 -14.61 11.15 8.96
N PHE A 248 -15.69 10.38 8.78
CA PHE A 248 -15.87 9.51 7.63
C PHE A 248 -16.02 10.29 6.32
N ILE A 249 -16.79 11.38 6.31
CA ILE A 249 -16.93 12.26 5.14
C ILE A 249 -15.59 12.90 4.77
N VAL A 250 -14.84 13.39 5.76
CA VAL A 250 -13.50 13.95 5.56
C VAL A 250 -12.56 12.90 4.99
N LEU A 251 -12.56 11.68 5.53
CA LEU A 251 -11.75 10.57 5.02
C LEU A 251 -12.04 10.28 3.55
N LYS A 252 -13.33 10.14 3.18
CA LYS A 252 -13.74 9.89 1.79
C LYS A 252 -13.24 10.97 0.85
N SER A 253 -13.52 12.24 1.17
CA SER A 253 -13.14 13.38 0.34
C SER A 253 -11.61 13.50 0.18
N CYS A 254 -10.86 13.30 1.28
CA CYS A 254 -9.40 13.34 1.24
C CYS A 254 -8.82 12.18 0.45
N TYR A 255 -9.35 10.97 0.60
CA TYR A 255 -8.88 9.80 -0.12
C TYR A 255 -9.07 9.94 -1.63
N GLU A 256 -10.26 10.35 -2.08
CA GLU A 256 -10.56 10.54 -3.51
C GLU A 256 -9.66 11.62 -4.14
N ARG A 257 -9.43 12.72 -3.42
CA ARG A 257 -8.58 13.83 -3.89
C ARG A 257 -7.09 13.51 -3.88
N PHE A 258 -6.58 12.86 -2.83
CA PHE A 258 -5.14 12.70 -2.61
C PHE A 258 -4.58 11.39 -3.18
N THR A 259 -5.38 10.34 -3.38
CA THR A 259 -4.90 9.07 -3.96
C THR A 259 -4.12 9.22 -5.27
N PRO A 260 -4.55 10.00 -6.28
CA PRO A 260 -3.75 10.15 -7.51
C PRO A 260 -2.38 10.80 -7.24
N LEU A 261 -2.31 11.79 -6.35
CA LEU A 261 -1.06 12.45 -5.96
C LEU A 261 -0.15 11.51 -5.19
N VAL A 262 -0.71 10.77 -4.22
CA VAL A 262 0.03 9.79 -3.40
C VAL A 262 0.63 8.68 -4.29
N ARG A 263 -0.12 8.20 -5.31
CA ARG A 263 0.38 7.23 -6.29
C ARG A 263 1.52 7.80 -7.12
N GLY A 264 1.38 9.03 -7.63
CA GLY A 264 2.43 9.71 -8.39
C GLY A 264 3.69 9.94 -7.56
N LEU A 265 3.54 10.40 -6.31
CA LEU A 265 4.65 10.59 -5.38
C LEU A 265 5.33 9.26 -5.02
N PHE A 266 4.59 8.17 -4.88
CA PHE A 266 5.19 6.86 -4.63
C PHE A 266 6.04 6.36 -5.80
N ILE A 267 5.61 6.61 -7.05
CA ILE A 267 6.42 6.34 -8.24
C ILE A 267 7.68 7.19 -8.21
N LEU A 268 7.56 8.49 -7.90
CA LEU A 268 8.70 9.40 -7.76
C LEU A 268 9.68 8.92 -6.67
N MET A 269 9.18 8.54 -5.49
CA MET A 269 9.98 7.94 -4.40
C MET A 269 10.73 6.69 -4.88
N THR A 270 10.09 5.85 -5.68
CA THR A 270 10.73 4.65 -6.24
C THR A 270 11.90 5.02 -7.15
N CYS A 271 11.72 6.00 -8.05
CA CYS A 271 12.80 6.49 -8.90
C CYS A 271 13.96 7.05 -8.07
N PHE A 272 13.67 7.84 -7.03
CA PHE A 272 14.69 8.35 -6.11
C PHE A 272 15.41 7.24 -5.35
N SER A 273 14.70 6.20 -4.90
CA SER A 273 15.31 5.04 -4.23
C SER A 273 16.31 4.33 -5.15
N MET A 274 15.95 4.09 -6.41
CA MET A 274 16.87 3.49 -7.40
C MET A 274 18.07 4.40 -7.67
N LEU A 275 17.85 5.71 -7.73
CA LEU A 275 18.91 6.68 -7.93
C LEU A 275 19.87 6.74 -6.73
N TRP A 276 19.38 6.60 -5.49
CA TRP A 276 20.22 6.48 -4.30
C TRP A 276 21.08 5.22 -4.34
N ASP A 277 20.51 4.07 -4.72
CA ASP A 277 21.27 2.82 -4.88
C ASP A 277 22.36 2.94 -5.95
N PHE A 278 22.01 3.53 -7.10
CA PHE A 278 22.95 3.78 -8.18
C PHE A 278 24.12 4.66 -7.71
N MET A 279 23.82 5.81 -7.11
CA MET A 279 24.85 6.72 -6.62
C MET A 279 25.70 6.14 -5.49
N LEU A 280 25.13 5.27 -4.67
CA LEU A 280 25.87 4.55 -3.65
C LEU A 280 26.95 3.65 -4.26
N ILE A 281 26.63 2.92 -5.34
CA ILE A 281 27.61 2.09 -6.07
C ILE A 281 28.76 2.96 -6.60
N PHE A 282 28.47 4.09 -7.24
CA PHE A 282 29.53 4.99 -7.74
C PHE A 282 30.38 5.58 -6.61
N THR A 283 29.74 5.92 -5.48
CA THR A 283 30.45 6.44 -4.31
C THR A 283 31.40 5.40 -3.72
N MET A 284 30.99 4.13 -3.70
CA MET A 284 31.85 3.02 -3.28
C MET A 284 33.03 2.78 -4.22
N LEU A 285 32.85 2.96 -5.52
CA LEU A 285 33.87 2.64 -6.52
C LEU A 285 34.97 3.71 -6.65
N TYR A 286 34.64 5.01 -6.54
CA TYR A 286 35.55 6.07 -6.98
C TYR A 286 36.09 7.00 -5.88
N PHE A 287 35.46 7.04 -4.70
CA PHE A 287 35.77 8.08 -3.69
C PHE A 287 36.03 7.44 -2.33
N HIS A 288 36.94 7.97 -1.50
CA HIS A 288 37.24 7.49 -0.13
C HIS A 288 37.86 6.09 0.00
N ASN A 289 38.48 5.83 1.16
CA ASN A 289 38.96 4.51 1.56
C ASN A 289 37.80 3.61 2.01
N MET A 290 37.98 2.28 1.91
CA MET A 290 36.97 1.30 2.37
C MET A 290 36.47 1.56 3.80
N VAL A 291 37.39 1.78 4.76
CA VAL A 291 37.04 1.92 6.18
C VAL A 291 36.13 3.12 6.43
N GLU A 292 36.39 4.23 5.75
CA GLU A 292 35.62 5.48 5.86
C GLU A 292 34.17 5.29 5.38
N LYS A 293 33.99 4.55 4.28
CA LYS A 293 32.67 4.23 3.71
C LYS A 293 31.91 3.24 4.57
N LEU A 294 32.58 2.19 5.02
CA LEU A 294 31.96 1.13 5.82
C LEU A 294 31.46 1.70 7.14
N LEU A 295 32.27 2.51 7.82
CA LEU A 295 31.86 3.13 9.08
C LEU A 295 30.67 4.08 8.89
N ALA A 296 30.67 4.89 7.83
CA ALA A 296 29.55 5.75 7.47
C ALA A 296 28.25 4.95 7.27
N GLY A 297 28.32 3.82 6.55
CA GLY A 297 27.16 2.94 6.34
C GLY A 297 26.67 2.27 7.62
N VAL A 298 27.58 1.77 8.47
CA VAL A 298 27.23 1.17 9.77
C VAL A 298 26.53 2.19 10.67
N ILE A 299 27.03 3.42 10.72
CA ILE A 299 26.39 4.51 11.49
C ILE A 299 24.99 4.81 10.94
N ALA A 300 24.81 4.91 9.62
CA ALA A 300 23.50 5.12 9.01
C ALA A 300 22.50 4.01 9.36
N ILE A 301 22.93 2.75 9.28
CA ILE A 301 22.10 1.58 9.63
C ILE A 301 21.79 1.57 11.13
N PHE A 302 22.75 1.90 11.97
CA PHE A 302 22.56 1.99 13.42
C PHE A 302 21.49 3.02 13.78
N ILE A 303 21.55 4.22 13.21
CA ILE A 303 20.54 5.27 13.45
C ILE A 303 19.16 4.80 13.00
N TRP A 304 19.06 4.21 11.81
CA TRP A 304 17.80 3.64 11.31
C TRP A 304 17.25 2.57 12.25
N PHE A 305 18.11 1.68 12.75
CA PHE A 305 17.71 0.62 13.66
C PHE A 305 17.18 1.19 14.98
N VAL A 306 17.93 2.11 15.60
CA VAL A 306 17.53 2.76 16.85
C VAL A 306 16.22 3.51 16.70
N THR A 307 16.00 4.21 15.58
CA THR A 307 14.77 4.98 15.35
C THR A 307 13.59 4.10 14.96
N TYR A 308 13.63 3.40 13.83
CA TYR A 308 12.47 2.68 13.28
C TYR A 308 12.22 1.30 13.89
N ARG A 309 13.23 0.65 14.48
CA ARG A 309 13.06 -0.67 15.14
C ARG A 309 12.97 -0.55 16.65
N GLY A 310 13.72 0.38 17.25
CA GLY A 310 13.71 0.66 18.68
C GLY A 310 12.63 1.68 19.06
N TRP A 311 12.92 2.97 18.90
CA TRP A 311 12.14 4.07 19.45
C TRP A 311 10.69 4.10 18.95
N TYR A 312 10.48 4.08 17.63
CA TYR A 312 9.14 4.27 17.07
C TYR A 312 8.20 3.11 17.37
N THR A 313 8.72 1.91 17.65
CA THR A 313 7.90 0.74 17.98
C THR A 313 7.36 0.76 19.41
N VAL A 314 7.89 1.65 20.27
CA VAL A 314 7.46 1.74 21.68
C VAL A 314 6.07 2.38 21.76
N PRO A 315 5.07 1.67 22.31
CA PRO A 315 3.73 2.21 22.44
C PRO A 315 3.73 3.45 23.35
N LYS A 316 2.95 4.48 22.97
CA LYS A 316 2.81 5.78 23.66
C LYS A 316 4.01 6.74 23.53
N CYS A 317 5.12 6.33 22.91
CA CYS A 317 6.20 7.24 22.56
C CYS A 317 5.92 7.89 21.19
N ILE A 318 6.06 9.21 21.12
CA ILE A 318 6.03 9.93 19.82
C ILE A 318 7.40 9.71 19.16
N PRO A 319 7.48 9.47 17.84
CA PRO A 319 6.41 9.42 16.84
C PRO A 319 5.83 8.02 16.55
N ASP A 320 4.59 8.00 16.03
CA ASP A 320 3.87 6.79 15.61
C ASP A 320 4.51 6.14 14.36
N LEU A 321 4.24 4.85 14.11
CA LEU A 321 4.80 4.15 12.93
C LEU A 321 4.23 4.68 11.60
N PRO A 322 4.98 4.54 10.48
CA PRO A 322 4.45 4.84 9.16
C PRO A 322 3.19 4.04 8.83
N GLY A 323 2.09 4.75 8.55
CA GLY A 323 0.80 4.15 8.22
C GLY A 323 -0.05 3.71 9.42
N GLU A 324 0.30 4.12 10.64
CA GLU A 324 -0.66 4.14 11.75
C GLU A 324 -1.55 5.38 11.66
N GLY A 325 -2.78 5.30 12.15
CA GLY A 325 -3.68 6.45 12.23
C GLY A 325 -4.98 6.09 12.93
N LEU A 326 -6.09 6.75 12.57
CA LEU A 326 -7.35 6.61 13.32
C LEU A 326 -8.01 5.23 13.14
N PHE A 327 -7.74 4.57 12.01
CA PHE A 327 -8.26 3.25 11.68
C PHE A 327 -7.15 2.35 11.14
N LYS A 328 -7.33 1.03 11.26
CA LYS A 328 -6.39 0.04 10.74
C LYS A 328 -6.81 -0.38 9.33
N TYR A 329 -5.98 -0.09 8.34
CA TYR A 329 -6.16 -0.54 6.95
C TYR A 329 -5.14 -1.60 6.52
N LYS A 330 -4.06 -1.78 7.28
CA LYS A 330 -3.07 -2.85 7.10
C LYS A 330 -3.57 -4.15 7.72
N GLY A 331 -4.40 -4.89 6.99
CA GLY A 331 -4.87 -6.22 7.38
C GLY A 331 -4.57 -7.25 6.30
N LYS A 332 -4.21 -8.47 6.71
CA LYS A 332 -4.30 -9.64 5.82
C LYS A 332 -5.78 -9.99 5.66
N ASP A 333 -6.20 -10.29 4.45
CA ASP A 333 -7.45 -11.01 4.23
C ASP A 333 -7.29 -12.41 4.80
N THR A 334 -7.54 -12.55 6.10
CA THR A 334 -8.12 -13.78 6.63
C THR A 334 -9.62 -13.61 6.63
N VAL A 335 -10.17 -13.15 5.51
CA VAL A 335 -11.50 -13.58 5.16
C VAL A 335 -11.30 -15.04 4.75
N ASN A 336 -11.24 -15.92 5.74
CA ASN A 336 -11.81 -17.25 5.59
C ASN A 336 -13.27 -16.95 5.24
N VAL A 337 -13.56 -16.69 3.97
CA VAL A 337 -14.92 -16.81 3.46
C VAL A 337 -15.18 -18.27 3.80
N PRO A 338 -16.03 -18.60 4.80
CA PRO A 338 -16.56 -19.94 4.80
C PRO A 338 -17.21 -19.96 3.43
N LEU A 339 -16.71 -20.77 2.50
CA LEU A 339 -17.52 -21.21 1.37
C LEU A 339 -18.75 -21.75 2.08
N LYS A 340 -19.77 -20.90 2.23
CA LYS A 340 -21.02 -21.24 2.86
C LYS A 340 -21.55 -22.18 1.82
N LYS A 341 -21.22 -23.47 1.99
CA LYS A 341 -21.46 -24.56 1.07
C LYS A 341 -22.87 -24.30 0.62
N ARG A 342 -23.00 -23.81 -0.63
CA ARG A 342 -24.25 -23.30 -1.16
C ARG A 342 -25.21 -24.42 -0.84
N ARG A 343 -26.11 -24.24 0.13
CA ARG A 343 -27.11 -25.27 0.41
C ARG A 343 -27.82 -25.33 -0.92
N SER A 344 -27.55 -26.41 -1.65
CA SER A 344 -28.24 -26.68 -2.89
C SER A 344 -29.71 -26.56 -2.51
N VAL A 345 -30.44 -25.71 -3.23
CA VAL A 345 -31.89 -25.55 -3.08
C VAL A 345 -32.52 -26.79 -3.70
N THR A 346 -32.16 -27.94 -3.13
CA THR A 346 -32.54 -29.31 -3.48
C THR A 346 -32.49 -30.15 -2.21
N THR A 347 -32.99 -29.61 -1.10
CA THR A 347 -33.37 -30.40 0.08
C THR A 347 -34.69 -29.90 0.62
N SER A 348 -35.71 -29.96 -0.23
CA SER A 348 -37.04 -30.28 0.24
C SER A 348 -37.42 -31.57 -0.49
N ASN A 349 -37.57 -32.66 0.25
CA ASN A 349 -38.30 -33.84 -0.25
C ASN A 349 -39.60 -33.31 -0.86
N PRO A 350 -39.83 -33.43 -2.17
CA PRO A 350 -41.14 -33.09 -2.71
C PRO A 350 -42.10 -34.14 -2.15
N GLY A 351 -43.08 -33.70 -1.38
CA GLY A 351 -44.28 -34.51 -1.17
C GLY A 351 -44.78 -34.98 -2.54
N LYS A 352 -45.22 -36.24 -2.61
CA LYS A 352 -45.70 -36.91 -3.83
C LYS A 352 -46.46 -35.93 -4.73
N GLY A 353 -45.91 -35.59 -5.90
CA GLY A 353 -46.61 -34.90 -6.99
C GLY A 353 -46.15 -33.48 -7.40
N GLN A 354 -45.13 -32.87 -6.80
CA GLN A 354 -44.62 -31.56 -7.28
C GLN A 354 -43.39 -31.68 -8.20
N LEU A 355 -43.49 -31.11 -9.41
CA LEU A 355 -42.36 -31.01 -10.33
C LEU A 355 -41.29 -30.05 -9.78
N PRO A 356 -39.99 -30.35 -9.96
CA PRO A 356 -38.92 -29.44 -9.59
C PRO A 356 -39.02 -28.12 -10.35
N ARG A 357 -38.84 -27.01 -9.62
CA ARG A 357 -38.88 -25.64 -10.17
C ARG A 357 -37.48 -25.03 -10.17
N PHE A 358 -37.12 -24.30 -11.22
CA PHE A 358 -35.91 -23.48 -11.27
C PHE A 358 -36.29 -22.03 -11.51
N MET A 359 -35.83 -21.12 -10.63
CA MET A 359 -36.25 -19.70 -10.59
C MET A 359 -37.78 -19.49 -10.69
N GLY A 360 -38.56 -20.36 -10.02
CA GLY A 360 -40.02 -20.25 -9.99
C GLY A 360 -40.74 -20.88 -11.19
N MET A 361 -40.03 -21.26 -12.25
CA MET A 361 -40.62 -21.90 -13.44
C MET A 361 -40.58 -23.44 -13.33
N PRO A 362 -41.67 -24.17 -13.61
CA PRO A 362 -41.67 -25.63 -13.54
C PRO A 362 -40.90 -26.25 -14.72
N LEU A 363 -40.06 -27.24 -14.44
CA LEU A 363 -39.32 -27.99 -15.47
C LEU A 363 -40.16 -29.17 -15.96
N TYR A 364 -40.91 -28.96 -17.05
CA TYR A 364 -41.65 -30.02 -17.73
C TYR A 364 -40.70 -30.81 -18.64
N GLY A 365 -40.10 -31.87 -18.11
CA GLY A 365 -39.21 -32.74 -18.89
C GLY A 365 -38.66 -33.97 -18.15
N LEU A 366 -38.76 -34.00 -16.82
CA LEU A 366 -38.39 -35.15 -15.99
C LEU A 366 -39.64 -35.87 -15.51
N LYS A 367 -40.24 -36.69 -16.39
CA LYS A 367 -41.20 -37.71 -15.98
C LYS A 367 -40.47 -39.04 -15.96
N THR A 368 -40.06 -39.49 -14.78
CA THR A 368 -39.55 -40.85 -14.57
C THR A 368 -40.69 -41.83 -14.82
N GLN A 369 -40.49 -42.81 -15.71
CA GLN A 369 -41.34 -43.99 -15.79
C GLN A 369 -41.08 -44.84 -14.54
N ASP A 370 -42.12 -45.09 -13.73
CA ASP A 370 -42.08 -46.14 -12.71
C ASP A 370 -42.50 -47.48 -13.36
N PRO A 371 -41.74 -48.58 -13.16
CA PRO A 371 -42.17 -49.92 -13.56
C PRO A 371 -43.14 -50.52 -12.51
N ASP A 372 -44.05 -51.33 -13.02
CA ASP A 372 -45.20 -51.96 -12.35
C ASP A 372 -44.97 -52.52 -10.94
N LYS A 373 -46.00 -52.33 -10.07
CA LYS A 373 -46.38 -53.33 -9.06
C LYS A 373 -47.90 -53.44 -8.95
N ASN A 374 -48.40 -54.59 -9.39
CA ASN A 374 -49.73 -55.14 -9.16
C ASN A 374 -49.98 -55.37 -7.67
N GLU A 375 -51.23 -55.16 -7.25
CA GLU A 375 -51.76 -55.53 -5.94
C GLU A 375 -52.65 -56.79 -6.03
N ASN A 376 -52.36 -57.73 -5.12
CA ASN A 376 -53.24 -58.61 -4.35
C ASN A 376 -54.30 -59.50 -5.02
N SER A 377 -54.24 -60.80 -4.70
CA SER A 377 -55.31 -61.41 -3.88
C SER A 377 -54.91 -62.73 -3.18
N ASN A 378 -55.43 -62.87 -1.95
CA ASN A 378 -55.85 -64.08 -1.23
C ASN A 378 -54.88 -64.97 -0.42
N ASN A 379 -55.14 -64.91 0.91
CA ASN A 379 -55.45 -65.99 1.86
C ASN A 379 -54.54 -67.22 1.98
N GLY A 380 -54.18 -67.54 3.23
CA GLY A 380 -53.97 -68.93 3.65
C GLY A 380 -53.01 -69.12 4.83
N SER A 381 -53.59 -69.37 6.00
CA SER A 381 -53.00 -69.84 7.25
C SER A 381 -52.05 -71.05 7.12
N ASN A 382 -50.97 -71.09 7.94
CA ASN A 382 -50.63 -72.17 8.88
C ASN A 382 -49.11 -72.32 9.15
N ALA A 383 -48.76 -72.18 10.43
CA ALA A 383 -48.06 -73.15 11.28
C ALA A 383 -46.71 -73.80 10.88
N ILE A 384 -45.76 -73.69 11.85
CA ILE A 384 -44.93 -74.78 12.45
C ILE A 384 -43.56 -75.13 11.83
N SER A 385 -42.55 -74.86 12.68
CA SER A 385 -41.34 -75.61 13.14
C SER A 385 -40.23 -76.14 12.22
N ASP A 386 -39.02 -76.01 12.82
CA ASP A 386 -37.85 -76.89 12.83
C ASP A 386 -37.17 -77.26 11.50
N TYR A 387 -35.96 -76.76 11.27
CA TYR A 387 -34.67 -77.33 11.73
C TYR A 387 -33.51 -76.40 11.33
#